data_AF-A0A2V8CIC7-F1
#
_entry.id   AF-A0A2V8CIC7-F1
#
_cell.length_a   1.000
_cell.length_b   1.000
_cell.length_c   1.000
_cell.angle_alpha   90.00
_cell.angle_beta   90.00
_cell.angle_gamma   90.00
#
_symmetry.space_group_name_H-M   'P 1'
#
loop_
_entity.id
_entity.type
_entity.pdbx_description
1 polymer ?
#
loop_
_entity_poly.entity_id
_entity_poly.type
_entity_poly.pdbx_seq_one_letter_code
_entity_poly.pdbx_strand_id
1 'polypeptide(L)'
;MKRAVTVLVIIAAIGAGAGAYYIRRGAPDVQVQTSPISRGDIIDTVGATGTLQAVTTVQVGSQVSGNIAWLGADFNSIVRKGQVIARLDPSLFEAQLQQARANLSQTQANLTKAESDLEQRKVQLQDAQQKYTRAKELAARSLLPQSDLDSAKVAVDMAQAALASQQATVTQARAAVSQSQASVNQNQVNVDHTVIAAPIDGIVTQRNVDVGQTVAASMQAPTLFIIAADLTKMQVNANIDEADVGRIRPAQHVTFRVDAYPTETFEGTVSQIRLQPVVVQNVTTYGTVIDVPNAQLKLKPGMTANVKIEIAKRSDALRIPNAALRFRPTTDLFAALNQPVPPEVQGGGRGGRGAFGNRAGGNATSAQPSSPVAVPQGSSGAQEAPRADGGGRRGFDPARMMERFKSMSPDEQKQFIARMKERGQDTSAFEKLAAQDSQSSKGSQPSAASALRQKYGAPANGQTAQTIDALFPPLPTVESRGRAWLFMDHQLKPVNLRLGVTDGTYTELISTELQPGMEVVTGVTGLGATRSTGGQQGTGNPLMPQRGGPPGGGGFRGGR
;
A
#
# COMPACT_ATOMS: atom_id res chain seq x y z
N MET A 1 70.69 -4.54 -72.52
CA MET A 1 69.74 -3.40 -72.48
C MET A 1 68.32 -3.75 -72.89
N LYS A 2 68.08 -4.58 -73.94
CA LYS A 2 66.71 -4.90 -74.42
C LYS A 2 65.80 -5.62 -73.40
N ARG A 3 66.35 -6.45 -72.50
CA ARG A 3 65.56 -7.19 -71.47
C ARG A 3 65.13 -6.33 -70.28
N ALA A 4 65.86 -5.26 -69.97
CA ALA A 4 65.50 -4.35 -68.87
C ALA A 4 64.31 -3.45 -69.25
N VAL A 5 64.25 -3.05 -70.52
CA VAL A 5 63.15 -2.23 -71.06
C VAL A 5 61.83 -3.01 -71.07
N THR A 6 61.83 -4.30 -71.42
CA THR A 6 60.61 -5.12 -71.41
C THR A 6 60.05 -5.33 -70.00
N VAL A 7 60.90 -5.50 -68.98
CA VAL A 7 60.45 -5.64 -67.59
C VAL A 7 59.81 -4.34 -67.08
N LEU A 8 60.38 -3.18 -67.45
CA LEU A 8 59.87 -1.87 -67.02
C LEU A 8 58.51 -1.55 -67.66
N VAL A 9 58.29 -1.96 -68.92
CA VAL A 9 56.99 -1.82 -69.61
C VAL A 9 55.92 -2.71 -68.99
N ILE A 10 56.26 -3.94 -68.57
CA ILE A 10 55.31 -4.85 -67.91
C ILE A 10 54.92 -4.30 -66.52
N ILE A 11 55.88 -3.76 -65.76
CA ILE A 11 55.58 -3.14 -64.46
C ILE A 11 54.72 -1.88 -64.64
N ALA A 12 54.97 -1.07 -65.66
CA ALA A 12 54.12 0.08 -65.99
C ALA A 12 52.71 -0.34 -66.43
N ALA A 13 52.57 -1.43 -67.18
CA ALA A 13 51.28 -1.97 -67.60
C ALA A 13 50.50 -2.59 -66.42
N ILE A 14 51.17 -3.27 -65.50
CA ILE A 14 50.55 -3.80 -64.27
C ILE A 14 50.20 -2.65 -63.32
N GLY A 15 51.05 -1.62 -63.21
CA GLY A 15 50.78 -0.41 -62.45
C GLY A 15 49.60 0.39 -63.01
N ALA A 16 49.51 0.54 -64.33
CA ALA A 16 48.39 1.17 -65.00
C ALA A 16 47.11 0.31 -64.93
N GLY A 17 47.24 -1.02 -65.03
CA GLY A 17 46.12 -1.95 -64.86
C GLY A 17 45.58 -1.96 -63.44
N ALA A 18 46.46 -1.94 -62.43
CA ALA A 18 46.09 -1.83 -61.02
C ALA A 18 45.52 -0.45 -60.69
N GLY A 19 46.09 0.63 -61.25
CA GLY A 19 45.56 1.99 -61.13
C GLY A 19 44.18 2.14 -61.76
N ALA A 20 43.98 1.61 -62.96
CA ALA A 20 42.68 1.60 -63.63
C ALA A 20 41.66 0.73 -62.91
N TYR A 21 42.06 -0.40 -62.33
CA TYR A 21 41.19 -1.27 -61.53
C TYR A 21 40.77 -0.61 -60.20
N TYR A 22 41.68 0.13 -59.54
CA TYR A 22 41.35 0.89 -58.34
C TYR A 22 40.45 2.10 -58.63
N ILE A 23 40.64 2.75 -59.78
CA ILE A 23 39.79 3.88 -60.22
C ILE A 23 38.43 3.39 -60.76
N ARG A 24 38.33 2.15 -61.26
CA ARG A 24 37.07 1.52 -61.72
C ARG A 24 36.30 0.75 -60.65
N ARG A 25 36.73 0.73 -59.38
CA ARG A 25 35.79 0.46 -58.28
C ARG A 25 34.85 1.66 -58.20
N GLY A 26 33.84 1.65 -59.07
CA GLY A 26 32.70 2.56 -59.03
C GLY A 26 32.19 2.59 -57.60
N ALA A 27 31.85 3.79 -57.15
CA ALA A 27 31.29 4.01 -55.82
C ALA A 27 30.19 2.96 -55.56
N PRO A 28 30.11 2.41 -54.33
CA PRO A 28 29.05 1.49 -53.98
C PRO A 28 27.71 2.07 -54.41
N ASP A 29 26.91 1.32 -55.17
CA ASP A 29 25.60 1.80 -55.62
C ASP A 29 24.73 2.05 -54.38
N VAL A 30 24.53 3.32 -54.06
CA VAL A 30 23.86 3.75 -52.84
C VAL A 30 22.36 3.67 -53.08
N GLN A 31 21.75 2.58 -52.64
CA GLN A 31 20.32 2.36 -52.76
C GLN A 31 19.60 2.97 -51.55
N VAL A 32 18.82 4.01 -51.81
CA VAL A 32 17.94 4.62 -50.81
C VAL A 32 16.71 3.72 -50.64
N GLN A 33 16.47 3.27 -49.42
CA GLN A 33 15.25 2.54 -49.09
C GLN A 33 14.16 3.57 -48.79
N THR A 34 13.09 3.52 -49.57
CA THR A 34 11.91 4.35 -49.38
C THR A 34 10.72 3.50 -48.92
N SER A 35 9.78 4.14 -48.26
CA SER A 35 8.50 3.54 -47.89
C SER A 35 7.38 4.54 -48.14
N PRO A 36 6.23 4.13 -48.68
CA PRO A 36 5.14 5.04 -48.96
C PRO A 36 4.41 5.45 -47.67
N ILE A 37 3.99 6.72 -47.60
CA ILE A 37 3.04 7.18 -46.59
C ILE A 37 1.70 6.48 -46.85
N SER A 38 1.16 5.81 -45.84
CA SER A 38 -0.11 5.09 -45.96
C SER A 38 -1.17 5.68 -45.04
N ARG A 39 -2.43 5.31 -45.22
CA ARG A 39 -3.49 5.52 -44.25
C ARG A 39 -3.78 4.23 -43.49
N GLY A 40 -4.12 4.35 -42.22
CA GLY A 40 -4.56 3.23 -41.42
C GLY A 40 -4.77 3.59 -39.97
N ASP A 41 -5.21 2.62 -39.20
CA ASP A 41 -5.43 2.79 -37.77
C ASP A 41 -4.10 2.83 -37.01
N ILE A 42 -3.99 3.74 -36.06
CA ILE A 42 -2.87 3.86 -35.12
C ILE A 42 -3.42 3.77 -33.70
N ILE A 43 -2.85 2.85 -32.91
CA ILE A 43 -3.25 2.61 -31.52
C ILE A 43 -2.00 2.74 -30.65
N ASP A 44 -1.96 3.76 -29.80
CA ASP A 44 -0.92 3.88 -28.77
C ASP A 44 -1.32 2.99 -27.59
N THR A 45 -0.47 2.00 -27.32
CA THR A 45 -0.68 1.02 -26.27
C THR A 45 0.46 1.05 -25.27
N VAL A 46 0.12 1.02 -23.99
CA VAL A 46 1.10 0.74 -22.93
C VAL A 46 1.00 -0.72 -22.53
N GLY A 47 2.16 -1.39 -22.55
CA GLY A 47 2.31 -2.77 -22.10
C GLY A 47 2.52 -2.83 -20.60
N ALA A 48 1.86 -3.76 -19.93
CA ALA A 48 2.05 -4.04 -18.53
C ALA A 48 1.93 -5.54 -18.27
N THR A 49 2.53 -6.00 -17.17
CA THR A 49 2.36 -7.38 -16.69
C THR A 49 1.52 -7.36 -15.42
N GLY A 50 0.63 -8.33 -15.28
CA GLY A 50 -0.29 -8.40 -14.16
C GLY A 50 -0.63 -9.83 -13.76
N THR A 51 -1.32 -9.95 -12.64
CA THR A 51 -1.85 -11.23 -12.16
C THR A 51 -3.36 -11.18 -12.06
N LEU A 52 -4.03 -12.26 -12.46
CA LEU A 52 -5.46 -12.42 -12.31
C LEU A 52 -5.82 -12.79 -10.88
N GLN A 53 -6.81 -12.11 -10.33
CA GLN A 53 -7.36 -12.34 -9.00
C GLN A 53 -8.88 -12.34 -9.07
N ALA A 54 -9.54 -13.05 -8.15
CA ALA A 54 -10.98 -12.93 -8.01
C ALA A 54 -11.34 -11.58 -7.38
N VAL A 55 -12.46 -10.99 -7.79
CA VAL A 55 -12.89 -9.66 -7.31
C VAL A 55 -13.05 -9.61 -5.80
N THR A 56 -13.58 -10.69 -5.20
CA THR A 56 -13.79 -10.78 -3.76
C THR A 56 -13.20 -12.08 -3.26
N THR A 57 -12.17 -11.96 -2.44
CA THR A 57 -11.56 -13.08 -1.73
C THR A 57 -11.62 -12.82 -0.23
N VAL A 58 -11.91 -13.87 0.54
CA VAL A 58 -11.93 -13.80 2.00
C VAL A 58 -11.02 -14.87 2.56
N GLN A 59 -10.13 -14.46 3.46
CA GLN A 59 -9.26 -15.34 4.20
C GLN A 59 -9.97 -15.76 5.49
N VAL A 60 -10.20 -17.06 5.65
CA VAL A 60 -10.84 -17.63 6.84
C VAL A 60 -9.75 -18.20 7.75
N GLY A 61 -9.68 -17.71 8.98
CA GLY A 61 -8.73 -18.14 10.00
C GLY A 61 -9.40 -18.74 11.23
N SER A 62 -8.59 -19.25 12.17
CA SER A 62 -9.07 -19.64 13.50
C SER A 62 -8.85 -18.52 14.50
N GLN A 63 -9.81 -18.32 15.41
CA GLN A 63 -9.69 -17.41 16.55
C GLN A 63 -9.26 -18.14 17.83
N VAL A 64 -9.42 -19.47 17.88
CA VAL A 64 -9.03 -20.30 19.02
C VAL A 64 -7.96 -21.31 18.60
N SER A 65 -7.08 -21.64 19.53
CA SER A 65 -6.04 -22.65 19.31
C SER A 65 -6.63 -24.05 19.55
N GLY A 66 -6.18 -25.02 18.76
CA GLY A 66 -6.63 -26.40 18.88
C GLY A 66 -6.16 -27.24 17.70
N ASN A 67 -6.50 -28.53 17.73
CA ASN A 67 -6.19 -29.46 16.65
C ASN A 67 -7.36 -29.52 15.67
N ILE A 68 -7.09 -29.60 14.37
CA ILE A 68 -8.14 -29.80 13.35
C ILE A 68 -8.66 -31.23 13.48
N ALA A 69 -9.89 -31.39 14.00
CA ALA A 69 -10.52 -32.69 14.17
C ALA A 69 -11.20 -33.16 12.87
N TRP A 70 -11.75 -32.22 12.09
CA TRP A 70 -12.51 -32.55 10.89
C TRP A 70 -12.46 -31.43 9.85
N LEU A 71 -12.47 -31.81 8.56
CA LEU A 71 -12.53 -30.93 7.41
C LEU A 71 -13.77 -31.26 6.57
N GLY A 72 -14.57 -30.24 6.27
CA GLY A 72 -15.82 -30.34 5.50
C GLY A 72 -15.74 -29.78 4.09
N ALA A 73 -14.65 -29.09 3.74
CA ALA A 73 -14.41 -28.57 2.41
C ALA A 73 -12.95 -28.78 2.01
N ASP A 74 -12.73 -29.13 0.74
CA ASP A 74 -11.41 -29.30 0.15
C ASP A 74 -11.18 -28.28 -0.97
N PHE A 75 -10.02 -28.32 -1.63
CA PHE A 75 -9.71 -27.47 -2.77
C PHE A 75 -10.79 -27.57 -3.87
N ASN A 76 -11.15 -26.43 -4.44
CA ASN A 76 -12.17 -26.29 -5.50
C ASN A 76 -13.61 -26.66 -5.08
N SER A 77 -13.86 -26.92 -3.80
CA SER A 77 -15.21 -27.18 -3.30
C SER A 77 -16.05 -25.91 -3.31
N ILE A 78 -17.30 -26.01 -3.74
CA ILE A 78 -18.28 -24.93 -3.62
C ILE A 78 -18.83 -24.96 -2.19
N VAL A 79 -18.77 -23.82 -1.51
CA VAL A 79 -19.26 -23.63 -0.14
C VAL A 79 -20.30 -22.52 -0.10
N ARG A 80 -21.26 -22.66 0.82
CA ARG A 80 -22.28 -21.65 1.08
C ARG A 80 -21.97 -20.88 2.35
N LYS A 81 -22.46 -19.64 2.45
CA LYS A 81 -22.35 -18.83 3.66
C LYS A 81 -22.95 -19.58 4.86
N GLY A 82 -22.18 -19.67 5.94
CA GLY A 82 -22.54 -20.39 7.16
C GLY A 82 -22.31 -21.91 7.10
N GLN A 83 -21.91 -22.47 5.95
CA GLN A 83 -21.54 -23.88 5.85
C GLN A 83 -20.28 -24.14 6.67
N VAL A 84 -20.32 -25.19 7.50
CA VAL A 84 -19.15 -25.61 8.29
C VAL A 84 -18.12 -26.23 7.35
N ILE A 85 -16.92 -25.63 7.31
CA ILE A 85 -15.82 -26.04 6.45
C ILE A 85 -14.69 -26.72 7.22
N ALA A 86 -14.56 -26.46 8.53
CA ALA A 86 -13.66 -27.17 9.43
C ALA A 86 -14.17 -27.16 10.86
N ARG A 87 -13.71 -28.11 11.67
CA ARG A 87 -13.93 -28.15 13.11
C ARG A 87 -12.63 -28.43 13.84
N LEU A 88 -12.36 -27.64 14.88
CA LEU A 88 -11.32 -27.93 15.86
C LEU A 88 -11.85 -28.94 16.87
N ASP A 89 -10.94 -29.62 17.58
CA ASP A 89 -11.27 -30.45 18.73
C ASP A 89 -11.88 -29.57 19.84
N PRO A 90 -13.17 -29.77 20.20
CA PRO A 90 -13.85 -28.95 21.18
C PRO A 90 -13.64 -29.43 22.61
N SER A 91 -13.00 -30.58 22.84
CA SER A 91 -12.96 -31.28 24.15
C SER A 91 -12.53 -30.38 25.31
N LEU A 92 -11.47 -29.59 25.14
CA LEU A 92 -10.99 -28.65 26.15
C LEU A 92 -12.01 -27.53 26.44
N PHE A 93 -12.63 -26.98 25.39
CA PHE A 93 -13.59 -25.88 25.52
C PHE A 93 -14.93 -26.35 26.10
N GLU A 94 -15.37 -27.56 25.74
CA GLU A 94 -16.55 -28.19 26.33
C GLU A 94 -16.35 -28.47 27.82
N ALA A 95 -15.18 -28.97 28.23
CA ALA A 95 -14.85 -29.16 29.64
C ALA A 95 -14.86 -27.84 30.42
N GLN A 96 -14.30 -26.76 29.85
CA GLN A 96 -14.34 -25.42 30.46
C GLN A 96 -15.76 -24.86 30.56
N LEU A 97 -16.60 -25.09 29.55
CA LEU A 97 -18.01 -24.70 29.56
C LEU A 97 -18.79 -25.48 30.62
N GLN A 98 -18.56 -26.78 30.77
CA GLN A 98 -19.16 -27.60 31.82
C GLN A 98 -18.75 -27.10 33.21
N GLN A 99 -17.47 -26.79 33.43
CA GLN A 99 -16.99 -26.22 34.70
C GLN A 99 -17.65 -24.88 35.01
N ALA A 100 -17.79 -23.99 34.02
CA ALA A 100 -18.45 -22.70 34.20
C ALA A 100 -19.95 -22.85 34.52
N ARG A 101 -20.63 -23.80 33.87
CA ARG A 101 -22.04 -24.12 34.16
C ARG A 101 -22.23 -24.66 35.57
N ALA A 102 -21.32 -25.50 36.06
CA ALA A 102 -21.33 -25.97 37.44
C ALA A 102 -21.17 -24.81 38.45
N ASN A 103 -20.24 -23.89 38.18
CA ASN A 103 -20.06 -22.68 39.01
C ASN A 103 -21.29 -21.76 38.99
N LEU A 104 -21.96 -21.61 37.84
CA LEU A 104 -23.23 -20.88 37.75
C LEU A 104 -24.31 -21.55 38.60
N SER A 105 -24.44 -22.88 38.54
CA SER A 105 -25.40 -23.61 39.37
C SER A 105 -25.14 -23.41 40.86
N GLN A 106 -23.87 -23.41 41.28
CA GLN A 106 -23.49 -23.16 42.68
C GLN A 106 -23.81 -21.73 43.13
N THR A 107 -23.53 -20.73 42.29
CA THR A 107 -23.84 -19.32 42.62
C THR A 107 -25.34 -19.05 42.61
N GLN A 108 -26.10 -19.70 41.74
CA GLN A 108 -27.55 -19.64 41.73
C GLN A 108 -28.13 -20.23 43.03
N ALA A 109 -27.63 -21.38 43.49
CA ALA A 109 -28.04 -21.94 44.78
C ALA A 109 -27.76 -20.99 45.96
N ASN A 110 -26.62 -20.28 45.92
CA ASN A 110 -26.29 -19.28 46.93
C ASN A 110 -27.21 -18.05 46.88
N LEU A 111 -27.65 -17.62 45.68
CA LEU A 111 -28.66 -16.58 45.53
C LEU A 111 -30.00 -17.01 46.13
N THR A 112 -30.47 -18.22 45.81
CA THR A 112 -31.71 -18.78 46.38
C THR A 112 -31.66 -18.82 47.91
N LYS A 113 -30.51 -19.20 48.48
CA LYS A 113 -30.28 -19.15 49.93
C LYS A 113 -30.40 -17.72 50.47
N ALA A 114 -29.70 -16.76 49.85
CA ALA A 114 -29.74 -15.36 50.28
C ALA A 114 -31.14 -14.73 50.17
N GLU A 115 -31.92 -15.11 49.16
CA GLU A 115 -33.31 -14.70 48.97
C GLU A 115 -34.21 -15.33 50.05
N SER A 116 -34.01 -16.60 50.39
CA SER A 116 -34.73 -17.26 51.48
C SER A 116 -34.46 -16.60 52.83
N ASP A 117 -33.21 -16.27 53.11
CA ASP A 117 -32.79 -15.55 54.32
C ASP A 117 -33.40 -14.13 54.36
N LEU A 118 -33.56 -13.48 53.21
CA LEU A 118 -34.21 -12.17 53.09
C LEU A 118 -35.69 -12.23 53.45
N GLU A 119 -36.41 -13.25 52.99
CA GLU A 119 -37.81 -13.46 53.38
C GLU A 119 -37.95 -13.72 54.88
N GLN A 120 -37.02 -14.47 55.50
CA GLN A 120 -37.01 -14.64 56.96
C GLN A 120 -36.83 -13.30 57.69
N ARG A 121 -35.95 -12.41 57.21
CA ARG A 121 -35.76 -11.07 57.80
C ARG A 121 -36.98 -10.17 57.63
N LYS A 122 -37.70 -10.28 56.50
CA LYS A 122 -38.98 -9.57 56.30
C LYS A 122 -40.03 -10.00 57.31
N VAL A 123 -40.19 -11.30 57.54
CA VAL A 123 -41.13 -11.83 58.55
C VAL A 123 -40.75 -11.33 59.95
N GLN A 124 -39.46 -11.30 60.28
CA GLN A 124 -38.98 -10.78 61.56
C GLN A 124 -39.28 -9.29 61.76
N LEU A 125 -39.11 -8.46 60.72
CA LEU A 125 -39.50 -7.05 60.75
C LEU A 125 -41.01 -6.88 60.94
N GLN A 126 -41.81 -7.70 60.25
CA GLN A 126 -43.27 -7.66 60.38
C GLN A 126 -43.74 -8.00 61.81
N ASP A 127 -43.15 -9.02 62.44
CA ASP A 127 -43.44 -9.37 63.84
C ASP A 127 -43.03 -8.24 64.81
N ALA A 128 -41.85 -7.65 64.63
CA ALA A 128 -41.41 -6.50 65.43
C ALA A 128 -42.35 -5.29 65.27
N GLN A 129 -42.81 -5.03 64.04
CA GLN A 129 -43.73 -3.93 63.75
C GLN A 129 -45.11 -4.14 64.39
N GLN A 130 -45.63 -5.37 64.38
CA GLN A 130 -46.89 -5.70 65.04
C GLN A 130 -46.80 -5.51 66.55
N LYS A 131 -45.69 -5.97 67.16
CA LYS A 131 -45.42 -5.77 68.60
C LYS A 131 -45.32 -4.29 68.96
N TYR A 132 -44.61 -3.50 68.16
CA TYR A 132 -44.52 -2.05 68.34
C TYR A 132 -45.88 -1.36 68.20
N THR A 133 -46.69 -1.74 67.21
CA THR A 133 -48.03 -1.17 66.99
C THR A 133 -48.93 -1.45 68.20
N ARG A 134 -48.94 -2.69 68.69
CA ARG A 134 -49.69 -3.07 69.91
C ARG A 134 -49.19 -2.33 71.14
N ALA A 135 -47.87 -2.20 71.31
CA ALA A 135 -47.27 -1.46 72.42
C ALA A 135 -47.66 0.03 72.38
N LYS A 136 -47.68 0.64 71.19
CA LYS A 136 -48.11 2.02 70.98
C LYS A 136 -49.57 2.24 71.34
N GLU A 137 -50.46 1.33 70.98
CA GLU A 137 -51.89 1.39 71.34
C GLU A 137 -52.11 1.28 72.85
N LEU A 138 -51.38 0.39 73.53
CA LEU A 138 -51.47 0.21 74.98
C LEU A 138 -50.87 1.39 75.76
N ALA A 139 -49.73 1.93 75.29
CA ALA A 139 -49.12 3.12 75.88
C ALA A 139 -50.00 4.37 75.74
N ALA A 140 -50.71 4.53 74.61
CA ALA A 140 -51.68 5.61 74.40
C ALA A 140 -52.85 5.56 75.40
N ARG A 141 -53.14 4.38 75.96
CA ARG A 141 -54.13 4.19 77.03
C ARG A 141 -53.51 4.25 78.43
N SER A 142 -52.24 4.62 78.54
CA SER A 142 -51.44 4.62 79.78
C SER A 142 -51.34 3.25 80.46
N LEU A 143 -51.49 2.16 79.71
CA LEU A 143 -51.43 0.77 80.20
C LEU A 143 -50.04 0.13 80.06
N LEU A 144 -49.08 0.83 79.47
CA LEU A 144 -47.72 0.35 79.23
C LEU A 144 -46.69 1.43 79.59
N PRO A 145 -45.61 1.11 80.33
CA PRO A 145 -44.52 2.03 80.60
C PRO A 145 -43.82 2.53 79.33
N GLN A 146 -43.33 3.78 79.35
CA GLN A 146 -42.63 4.38 78.20
C GLN A 146 -41.36 3.61 77.80
N SER A 147 -40.64 3.03 78.77
CA SER A 147 -39.45 2.20 78.53
C SER A 147 -39.71 1.01 77.61
N ASP A 148 -40.91 0.42 77.70
CA ASP A 148 -41.27 -0.77 76.94
C ASP A 148 -41.65 -0.40 75.49
N LEU A 149 -42.26 0.77 75.31
CA LEU A 149 -42.53 1.34 73.99
C LEU A 149 -41.21 1.69 73.26
N ASP A 150 -40.26 2.31 73.97
CA ASP A 150 -38.94 2.64 73.42
C ASP A 150 -38.16 1.36 73.05
N SER A 151 -38.24 0.32 73.89
CA SER A 151 -37.65 -0.99 73.61
C SER A 151 -38.26 -1.65 72.36
N ALA A 152 -39.58 -1.57 72.19
CA ALA A 152 -40.26 -2.08 71.00
C ALA A 152 -39.88 -1.30 69.73
N LYS A 153 -39.65 0.02 69.84
CA LYS A 153 -39.17 0.84 68.73
C LYS A 153 -37.75 0.45 68.31
N VAL A 154 -36.83 0.31 69.27
CA VAL A 154 -35.45 -0.14 69.01
C VAL A 154 -35.45 -1.51 68.32
N ALA A 155 -36.36 -2.41 68.69
CA ALA A 155 -36.48 -3.72 68.04
C ALA A 155 -36.87 -3.62 66.55
N VAL A 156 -37.76 -2.68 66.18
CA VAL A 156 -38.10 -2.40 64.77
C VAL A 156 -36.89 -1.84 64.04
N ASP A 157 -36.22 -0.83 64.60
CA ASP A 157 -35.06 -0.18 63.97
C ASP A 157 -33.93 -1.20 63.71
N MET A 158 -33.69 -2.11 64.67
CA MET A 158 -32.74 -3.21 64.52
C MET A 158 -33.15 -4.22 63.44
N ALA A 159 -34.43 -4.60 63.39
CA ALA A 159 -34.93 -5.51 62.36
C ALA A 159 -34.87 -4.87 60.95
N GLN A 160 -35.11 -3.56 60.84
CA GLN A 160 -35.02 -2.82 59.60
C GLN A 160 -33.56 -2.71 59.12
N ALA A 161 -32.61 -2.44 60.02
CA ALA A 161 -31.18 -2.47 59.71
C ALA A 161 -30.72 -3.86 59.25
N ALA A 162 -31.20 -4.93 59.90
CA ALA A 162 -30.91 -6.31 59.50
C ALA A 162 -31.46 -6.65 58.10
N LEU A 163 -32.67 -6.19 57.78
CA LEU A 163 -33.26 -6.35 56.44
C LEU A 163 -32.46 -5.61 55.37
N ALA A 164 -32.06 -4.36 55.65
CA ALA A 164 -31.25 -3.57 54.72
C ALA A 164 -29.89 -4.24 54.44
N SER A 165 -29.25 -4.80 55.49
CA SER A 165 -28.02 -5.60 55.36
C SER A 165 -28.24 -6.84 54.48
N GLN A 166 -29.32 -7.59 54.71
CA GLN A 166 -29.62 -8.78 53.92
C GLN A 166 -29.97 -8.45 52.46
N GLN A 167 -30.62 -7.32 52.20
CA GLN A 167 -30.88 -6.83 50.85
C GLN A 167 -29.57 -6.52 50.10
N ALA A 168 -28.56 -5.99 50.79
CA ALA A 168 -27.23 -5.81 50.21
C ALA A 168 -26.57 -7.17 49.90
N THR A 169 -26.74 -8.18 50.76
CA THR A 169 -26.25 -9.55 50.50
C THR A 169 -26.92 -10.18 49.27
N VAL A 170 -28.24 -10.03 49.10
CA VAL A 170 -28.94 -10.51 47.89
C VAL A 170 -28.44 -9.78 46.64
N THR A 171 -28.20 -8.48 46.74
CA THR A 171 -27.65 -7.69 45.63
C THR A 171 -26.25 -8.19 45.25
N GLN A 172 -25.40 -8.50 46.23
CA GLN A 172 -24.09 -9.09 46.03
C GLN A 172 -24.18 -10.49 45.40
N ALA A 173 -25.09 -11.35 45.88
CA ALA A 173 -25.31 -12.68 45.32
C ALA A 173 -25.80 -12.61 43.86
N ARG A 174 -26.69 -11.67 43.55
CA ARG A 174 -27.17 -11.43 42.18
C ARG A 174 -26.04 -10.95 41.27
N ALA A 175 -25.17 -10.06 41.77
CA ALA A 175 -23.98 -9.65 41.02
C ALA A 175 -23.03 -10.83 40.74
N ALA A 176 -22.86 -11.74 41.71
CA ALA A 176 -22.07 -12.96 41.53
C ALA A 176 -22.66 -13.90 40.47
N VAL A 177 -24.00 -14.08 40.44
CA VAL A 177 -24.68 -14.85 39.38
C VAL A 177 -24.45 -14.20 38.02
N SER A 178 -24.60 -12.88 37.91
CA SER A 178 -24.32 -12.16 36.66
C SER A 178 -22.87 -12.35 36.18
N GLN A 179 -21.90 -12.38 37.10
CA GLN A 179 -20.50 -12.64 36.79
C GLN A 179 -20.28 -14.09 36.31
N SER A 180 -20.88 -15.08 36.97
CA SER A 180 -20.81 -16.48 36.54
C SER A 180 -21.49 -16.70 35.18
N GLN A 181 -22.61 -16.02 34.92
CA GLN A 181 -23.29 -16.09 33.62
C GLN A 181 -22.42 -15.51 32.50
N ALA A 182 -21.74 -14.39 32.75
CA ALA A 182 -20.79 -13.82 31.79
C ALA A 182 -19.64 -14.81 31.48
N SER A 183 -19.17 -15.55 32.48
CA SER A 183 -18.17 -16.61 32.28
C SER A 183 -18.69 -17.79 31.44
N VAL A 184 -19.93 -18.23 31.66
CA VAL A 184 -20.58 -19.25 30.82
C VAL A 184 -20.69 -18.77 29.37
N ASN A 185 -21.14 -17.53 29.17
CA ASN A 185 -21.27 -16.95 27.83
C ASN A 185 -19.92 -16.86 27.12
N GLN A 186 -18.86 -16.44 27.82
CA GLN A 186 -17.51 -16.39 27.26
C GLN A 186 -17.01 -17.78 26.82
N ASN A 187 -17.22 -18.80 27.63
CA ASN A 187 -16.81 -20.16 27.29
C ASN A 187 -17.67 -20.76 26.18
N GLN A 188 -18.95 -20.39 26.10
CA GLN A 188 -19.81 -20.78 24.98
C GLN A 188 -19.31 -20.19 23.66
N VAL A 189 -18.96 -18.91 23.64
CA VAL A 189 -18.38 -18.26 22.44
C VAL A 189 -17.07 -18.95 22.02
N ASN A 190 -16.23 -19.35 22.99
CA ASN A 190 -15.01 -20.10 22.67
C ASN A 190 -15.31 -21.47 22.04
N VAL A 191 -16.36 -22.18 22.51
CA VAL A 191 -16.83 -23.42 21.87
C VAL A 191 -17.35 -23.12 20.46
N ASP A 192 -18.13 -22.06 20.26
CA ASP A 192 -18.66 -21.71 18.94
C ASP A 192 -17.54 -21.38 17.95
N HIS A 193 -16.45 -20.75 18.40
CA HIS A 193 -15.25 -20.48 17.61
C HIS A 193 -14.45 -21.74 17.23
N THR A 194 -14.74 -22.92 17.82
CA THR A 194 -14.16 -24.19 17.34
C THR A 194 -14.76 -24.63 16.00
N VAL A 195 -15.95 -24.13 15.66
CA VAL A 195 -16.64 -24.41 14.40
C VAL A 195 -16.32 -23.33 13.39
N ILE A 196 -15.59 -23.70 12.35
CA ILE A 196 -15.16 -22.75 11.32
C ILE A 196 -16.14 -22.85 10.14
N ALA A 197 -16.88 -21.77 9.93
CA ALA A 197 -17.87 -21.65 8.87
C ALA A 197 -17.41 -20.68 7.77
N ALA A 198 -17.91 -20.87 6.54
CA ALA A 198 -17.64 -19.98 5.43
C ALA A 198 -18.37 -18.63 5.61
N PRO A 199 -17.68 -17.47 5.57
CA PRO A 199 -18.31 -16.16 5.74
C PRO A 199 -19.09 -15.67 4.50
N ILE A 200 -18.81 -16.24 3.33
CA ILE A 200 -19.41 -15.92 2.04
C ILE A 200 -19.70 -17.21 1.26
N ASP A 201 -20.67 -17.14 0.35
CA ASP A 201 -20.84 -18.15 -0.70
C ASP A 201 -19.66 -18.04 -1.68
N GLY A 202 -19.12 -19.17 -2.14
CA GLY A 202 -17.98 -19.14 -3.05
C GLY A 202 -17.30 -20.49 -3.25
N ILE A 203 -16.10 -20.45 -3.82
CA ILE A 203 -15.27 -21.63 -4.08
C ILE A 203 -13.99 -21.53 -3.25
N VAL A 204 -13.62 -22.62 -2.59
CA VAL A 204 -12.36 -22.73 -1.84
C VAL A 204 -11.21 -22.77 -2.84
N THR A 205 -10.42 -21.69 -2.90
CA THR A 205 -9.26 -21.60 -3.80
C THR A 205 -8.01 -22.20 -3.19
N GLN A 206 -7.86 -22.09 -1.86
CA GLN A 206 -6.71 -22.59 -1.13
C GLN A 206 -7.11 -23.09 0.25
N ARG A 207 -6.50 -24.21 0.67
CA ARG A 207 -6.58 -24.81 2.00
C ARG A 207 -5.15 -24.99 2.52
N ASN A 208 -4.89 -24.44 3.71
CA ASN A 208 -3.56 -24.40 4.33
C ASN A 208 -3.46 -25.28 5.59
N VAL A 209 -4.43 -26.17 5.81
CA VAL A 209 -4.47 -27.04 6.98
C VAL A 209 -4.97 -28.44 6.67
N ASP A 210 -4.41 -29.42 7.38
CA ASP A 210 -4.80 -30.83 7.33
C ASP A 210 -5.42 -31.32 8.64
N VAL A 211 -6.19 -32.42 8.57
CA VAL A 211 -6.72 -33.09 9.76
C VAL A 211 -5.56 -33.56 10.64
N GLY A 212 -5.65 -33.32 11.94
CA GLY A 212 -4.62 -33.64 12.92
C GLY A 212 -3.57 -32.53 13.13
N GLN A 213 -3.51 -31.52 12.25
CA GLN A 213 -2.61 -30.38 12.44
C GLN A 213 -3.07 -29.48 13.61
N THR A 214 -2.12 -29.02 14.40
CA THR A 214 -2.37 -28.05 15.48
C THR A 214 -2.31 -26.63 14.92
N VAL A 215 -3.35 -25.83 15.17
CA VAL A 215 -3.39 -24.40 14.88
C VAL A 215 -3.22 -23.60 16.16
N ALA A 216 -2.35 -22.59 16.12
CA ALA A 216 -2.11 -21.68 17.24
C ALA A 216 -2.58 -20.28 16.84
N ALA A 217 -3.66 -19.79 17.47
CA ALA A 217 -4.25 -18.48 17.18
C ALA A 217 -3.81 -17.38 18.19
N SER A 218 -2.77 -17.64 19.00
CA SER A 218 -2.41 -16.79 20.14
C SER A 218 -1.76 -15.45 19.78
N MET A 219 -0.97 -15.39 18.70
CA MET A 219 -0.25 -14.16 18.29
C MET A 219 -0.72 -13.60 16.95
N GLN A 220 -1.11 -14.47 16.00
CA GLN A 220 -1.62 -14.12 14.68
C GLN A 220 -2.65 -15.17 14.29
N ALA A 221 -3.77 -14.76 13.70
CA ALA A 221 -4.77 -15.70 13.19
C ALA A 221 -4.21 -16.38 11.93
N PRO A 222 -3.95 -17.71 11.95
CA PRO A 222 -3.46 -18.40 10.76
C PRO A 222 -4.57 -18.44 9.70
N THR A 223 -4.21 -18.23 8.44
CA THR A 223 -5.14 -18.37 7.31
C THR A 223 -5.32 -19.84 6.97
N LEU A 224 -6.50 -20.39 7.25
CA LEU A 224 -6.82 -21.79 7.01
C LEU A 224 -7.35 -22.02 5.60
N PHE A 225 -8.24 -21.13 5.15
CA PHE A 225 -8.85 -21.19 3.83
C PHE A 225 -8.85 -19.83 3.15
N ILE A 226 -8.79 -19.85 1.83
CA ILE A 226 -9.11 -18.69 1.00
C ILE A 226 -10.31 -19.06 0.15
N ILE A 227 -11.37 -18.25 0.24
CA ILE A 227 -12.63 -18.46 -0.48
C ILE A 227 -12.80 -17.30 -1.45
N ALA A 228 -12.98 -17.61 -2.73
CA ALA A 228 -13.35 -16.63 -3.76
C ALA A 228 -14.86 -16.63 -3.94
N ALA A 229 -15.49 -15.46 -3.85
CA ALA A 229 -16.95 -15.34 -3.93
C ALA A 229 -17.50 -15.73 -5.30
N ASP A 230 -16.86 -15.23 -6.36
CA ASP A 230 -17.31 -15.40 -7.73
C ASP A 230 -16.09 -15.41 -8.66
N LEU A 231 -15.96 -16.46 -9.46
CA LEU A 231 -14.92 -16.59 -10.49
C LEU A 231 -15.37 -16.10 -11.86
N THR A 232 -16.66 -15.80 -12.04
CA THR A 232 -17.21 -15.24 -13.29
C THR A 232 -16.80 -13.80 -13.49
N LYS A 233 -16.43 -13.10 -12.42
CA LYS A 233 -15.85 -11.76 -12.44
C LYS A 233 -14.43 -11.83 -11.91
N MET A 234 -13.48 -11.47 -12.75
CA MET A 234 -12.06 -11.48 -12.44
C MET A 234 -11.52 -10.06 -12.53
N GLN A 235 -10.43 -9.81 -11.82
CA GLN A 235 -9.67 -8.58 -11.93
C GLN A 235 -8.23 -8.91 -12.26
N VAL A 236 -7.64 -8.15 -13.19
CA VAL A 236 -6.20 -8.17 -13.42
C VAL A 236 -5.62 -7.01 -12.63
N ASN A 237 -4.71 -7.32 -11.71
CA ASN A 237 -3.88 -6.30 -11.08
C ASN A 237 -2.58 -6.19 -11.89
N ALA A 238 -2.53 -5.19 -12.77
CA ALA A 238 -1.40 -4.92 -13.65
C ALA A 238 -0.47 -3.89 -13.02
N ASN A 239 0.83 -4.17 -13.04
CA ASN A 239 1.84 -3.24 -12.56
C ASN A 239 2.32 -2.41 -13.75
N ILE A 240 2.08 -1.10 -13.68
CA ILE A 240 2.42 -0.15 -14.74
C ILE A 240 3.58 0.71 -14.28
N ASP A 241 4.55 0.93 -15.16
CA ASP A 241 5.71 1.76 -14.85
C ASP A 241 5.35 3.23 -14.60
N GLU A 242 6.09 3.88 -13.69
CA GLU A 242 5.91 5.29 -13.33
C GLU A 242 5.93 6.24 -14.54
N ALA A 243 6.72 5.92 -15.58
CA ALA A 243 6.79 6.72 -16.79
C ALA A 243 5.46 6.78 -17.57
N ASP A 244 4.60 5.77 -17.41
CA ASP A 244 3.41 5.57 -18.23
C ASP A 244 2.10 5.81 -17.47
N VAL A 245 2.09 5.67 -16.15
CA VAL A 245 0.88 5.83 -15.30
C VAL A 245 0.16 7.17 -15.52
N GLY A 246 0.91 8.25 -15.80
CA GLY A 246 0.33 9.58 -16.03
C GLY A 246 -0.58 9.68 -17.25
N ARG A 247 -0.44 8.74 -18.21
CA ARG A 247 -1.21 8.70 -19.46
C ARG A 247 -2.43 7.77 -19.40
N ILE A 248 -2.63 7.05 -18.30
CA ILE A 248 -3.73 6.09 -18.14
C ILE A 248 -4.89 6.75 -17.41
N ARG A 249 -6.10 6.35 -17.79
CA ARG A 249 -7.34 6.85 -17.21
C ARG A 249 -8.30 5.68 -16.95
N PRO A 250 -9.18 5.77 -15.96
CA PRO A 250 -10.29 4.84 -15.80
C PRO A 250 -11.16 4.79 -17.07
N ALA A 251 -11.86 3.68 -17.25
CA ALA A 251 -12.69 3.37 -18.41
C ALA A 251 -11.96 3.18 -19.76
N GLN A 252 -10.62 3.16 -19.79
CA GLN A 252 -9.88 2.79 -20.99
C GLN A 252 -10.06 1.31 -21.33
N HIS A 253 -10.11 1.01 -22.63
CA HIS A 253 -10.20 -0.35 -23.14
C HIS A 253 -8.84 -1.05 -23.01
N VAL A 254 -8.88 -2.31 -22.61
CA VAL A 254 -7.69 -3.11 -22.37
C VAL A 254 -7.82 -4.44 -23.07
N THR A 255 -6.80 -4.80 -23.84
CA THR A 255 -6.67 -6.15 -24.37
C THR A 255 -5.54 -6.85 -23.63
N PHE A 256 -5.76 -8.11 -23.23
CA PHE A 256 -4.71 -8.88 -22.58
C PHE A 256 -4.69 -10.31 -23.09
N ARG A 257 -3.52 -10.93 -22.95
CA ARG A 257 -3.31 -12.36 -23.20
C ARG A 257 -2.81 -12.99 -21.93
N VAL A 258 -3.12 -14.26 -21.76
CA VAL A 258 -2.71 -15.05 -20.60
C VAL A 258 -1.75 -16.12 -21.10
N ASP A 259 -0.70 -16.41 -20.34
CA ASP A 259 0.32 -17.38 -20.78
C ASP A 259 -0.26 -18.78 -21.01
N ALA A 260 -1.34 -19.13 -20.30
CA ALA A 260 -2.09 -20.37 -20.51
C ALA A 260 -2.86 -20.43 -21.84
N TYR A 261 -3.19 -19.27 -22.43
CA TYR A 261 -3.96 -19.15 -23.68
C TYR A 261 -3.32 -18.08 -24.60
N PRO A 262 -2.17 -18.37 -25.22
CA PRO A 262 -1.42 -17.37 -25.99
C PRO A 262 -2.11 -16.96 -27.29
N THR A 263 -3.00 -17.79 -27.83
CA THR A 263 -3.74 -17.53 -29.08
C THR A 263 -5.05 -16.78 -28.85
N GLU A 264 -5.60 -16.78 -27.62
CA GLU A 264 -6.85 -16.10 -27.30
C GLU A 264 -6.55 -14.70 -26.73
N THR A 265 -7.29 -13.70 -27.20
CA THR A 265 -7.27 -12.34 -26.65
C THR A 265 -8.51 -12.13 -25.80
N PHE A 266 -8.30 -11.59 -24.60
CA PHE A 266 -9.37 -11.22 -23.69
C PHE A 266 -9.44 -9.70 -23.60
N GLU A 267 -10.65 -9.21 -23.38
CA GLU A 267 -10.94 -7.79 -23.23
C GLU A 267 -11.27 -7.47 -21.78
N GLY A 268 -10.89 -6.27 -21.35
CA GLY A 268 -11.16 -5.74 -20.03
C GLY A 268 -11.27 -4.22 -20.05
N THR A 269 -11.64 -3.64 -18.92
CA THR A 269 -11.75 -2.18 -18.77
C THR A 269 -11.00 -1.73 -17.53
N VAL A 270 -10.26 -0.64 -17.62
CA VAL A 270 -9.57 -0.06 -16.45
C VAL A 270 -10.63 0.43 -15.45
N SER A 271 -10.65 -0.17 -14.27
CA SER A 271 -11.57 0.19 -13.19
C SER A 271 -11.02 1.38 -12.40
N GLN A 272 -9.78 1.25 -11.94
CA GLN A 272 -9.11 2.27 -11.13
C GLN A 272 -7.59 2.08 -11.15
N ILE A 273 -6.88 3.16 -10.86
CA ILE A 273 -5.42 3.18 -10.70
C ILE A 273 -5.13 3.42 -9.21
N ARG A 274 -4.35 2.55 -8.58
CA ARG A 274 -3.98 2.72 -7.17
C ARG A 274 -2.98 3.86 -7.04
N LEU A 275 -3.22 4.77 -6.09
CA LEU A 275 -2.33 5.90 -5.83
C LEU A 275 -1.07 5.53 -5.05
N GLN A 276 -1.09 4.40 -4.33
CA GLN A 276 0.08 3.90 -3.61
C GLN A 276 0.99 3.13 -4.57
N PRO A 277 2.24 3.57 -4.80
CA PRO A 277 3.18 2.83 -5.63
C PRO A 277 3.65 1.56 -4.92
N VAL A 278 3.99 0.55 -5.71
CA VAL A 278 4.63 -0.69 -5.28
C VAL A 278 6.02 -0.75 -5.91
N VAL A 279 7.05 -0.90 -5.08
CA VAL A 279 8.43 -1.04 -5.55
C VAL A 279 8.77 -2.52 -5.63
N VAL A 280 8.92 -3.04 -6.85
CA VAL A 280 9.34 -4.42 -7.10
C VAL A 280 10.71 -4.37 -7.76
N GLN A 281 11.72 -4.97 -7.13
CA GLN A 281 13.10 -5.01 -7.67
C GLN A 281 13.66 -3.61 -8.02
N ASN A 282 13.42 -2.61 -7.15
CA ASN A 282 13.80 -1.19 -7.34
C ASN A 282 13.13 -0.48 -8.53
N VAL A 283 12.09 -1.05 -9.12
CA VAL A 283 11.25 -0.39 -10.13
C VAL A 283 9.95 0.05 -9.47
N THR A 284 9.65 1.35 -9.53
CA THR A 284 8.41 1.93 -9.02
C THR A 284 7.29 1.68 -10.02
N THR A 285 6.27 0.94 -9.59
CA THR A 285 5.10 0.62 -10.41
C THR A 285 3.81 1.03 -9.70
N TYR A 286 2.79 1.35 -10.47
CA TYR A 286 1.45 1.66 -9.98
C TYR A 286 0.51 0.53 -10.35
N GLY A 287 -0.11 -0.06 -9.33
CA GLY A 287 -1.08 -1.14 -9.51
C GLY A 287 -2.36 -0.61 -10.14
N THR A 288 -2.70 -1.07 -11.33
CA THR A 288 -3.92 -0.72 -12.05
C THR A 288 -4.86 -1.92 -12.05
N VAL A 289 -6.08 -1.70 -11.56
CA VAL A 289 -7.11 -2.73 -11.47
C VAL A 289 -7.95 -2.70 -12.73
N ILE A 290 -8.00 -3.81 -13.45
CA ILE A 290 -8.73 -3.99 -14.69
C ILE A 290 -9.83 -5.02 -14.45
N ASP A 291 -11.08 -4.65 -14.69
CA ASP A 291 -12.22 -5.55 -14.58
C ASP A 291 -12.31 -6.42 -15.83
N VAL A 292 -12.46 -7.72 -15.62
CA VAL A 292 -12.46 -8.74 -16.67
C VAL A 292 -13.64 -9.70 -16.48
N PRO A 293 -14.56 -9.80 -17.45
CA PRO A 293 -15.60 -10.81 -17.44
C PRO A 293 -15.02 -12.20 -17.78
N ASN A 294 -15.36 -13.21 -17.01
CA ASN A 294 -14.93 -14.60 -17.16
C ASN A 294 -16.13 -15.54 -17.30
N ALA A 295 -16.98 -15.28 -18.29
CA ALA A 295 -18.22 -16.03 -18.49
C ALA A 295 -17.99 -17.53 -18.77
N GLN A 296 -16.87 -17.89 -19.42
CA GLN A 296 -16.54 -19.28 -19.72
C GLN A 296 -15.69 -19.98 -18.63
N LEU A 297 -15.41 -19.31 -17.51
CA LEU A 297 -14.58 -19.84 -16.40
C LEU A 297 -13.20 -20.38 -16.83
N LYS A 298 -12.67 -19.89 -17.97
CA LYS A 298 -11.34 -20.27 -18.49
C LYS A 298 -10.23 -19.64 -17.65
N LEU A 299 -10.46 -18.42 -17.17
CA LEU A 299 -9.51 -17.66 -16.38
C LEU A 299 -9.52 -18.13 -14.93
N LYS A 300 -8.34 -18.40 -14.37
CA LYS A 300 -8.20 -18.83 -12.97
C LYS A 300 -7.38 -17.80 -12.18
N PRO A 301 -7.64 -17.62 -10.88
CA PRO A 301 -6.80 -16.79 -10.02
C PRO A 301 -5.35 -17.27 -10.04
N GLY A 302 -4.40 -16.33 -10.00
CA GLY A 302 -2.95 -16.58 -10.02
C GLY A 302 -2.33 -16.65 -11.41
N MET A 303 -3.11 -16.61 -12.50
CA MET A 303 -2.56 -16.57 -13.86
C MET A 303 -1.85 -15.23 -14.15
N THR A 304 -0.72 -15.29 -14.83
CA THR A 304 -0.03 -14.10 -15.34
C THR A 304 -0.67 -13.63 -16.64
N ALA A 305 -0.93 -12.33 -16.73
CA ALA A 305 -1.47 -11.68 -17.92
C ALA A 305 -0.53 -10.62 -18.45
N ASN A 306 -0.34 -10.65 -19.77
CA ASN A 306 0.32 -9.61 -20.54
C ASN A 306 -0.75 -8.65 -21.07
N VAL A 307 -0.77 -7.46 -20.50
CA VAL A 307 -1.82 -6.46 -20.67
C VAL A 307 -1.33 -5.39 -21.64
N LYS A 308 -2.20 -4.98 -22.56
CA LYS A 308 -2.03 -3.83 -23.45
C LYS A 308 -3.21 -2.88 -23.25
N ILE A 309 -2.91 -1.73 -22.66
CA ILE A 309 -3.91 -0.69 -22.39
C ILE A 309 -3.91 0.28 -23.56
N GLU A 310 -5.08 0.49 -24.17
CA GLU A 310 -5.23 1.45 -25.27
C GLU A 310 -5.36 2.87 -24.70
N ILE A 311 -4.35 3.71 -24.93
CA ILE A 311 -4.34 5.10 -24.45
C ILE A 311 -5.08 5.99 -25.43
N ALA A 312 -4.77 5.84 -26.72
CA ALA A 312 -5.35 6.64 -27.79
C ALA A 312 -5.48 5.79 -29.05
N LYS A 313 -6.65 5.90 -29.69
CA LYS A 313 -6.95 5.32 -30.99
C LYS A 313 -7.24 6.42 -32.00
N ARG A 314 -6.64 6.30 -33.19
CA ARG A 314 -6.90 7.16 -34.35
C ARG A 314 -7.20 6.26 -35.54
N SER A 315 -8.43 6.33 -36.03
CA SER A 315 -8.86 5.57 -37.20
C SER A 315 -8.63 6.37 -38.48
N ASP A 316 -8.19 5.69 -39.53
CA ASP A 316 -7.89 6.29 -40.86
C ASP A 316 -6.90 7.48 -40.82
N ALA A 317 -5.91 7.40 -39.92
CA ALA A 317 -4.87 8.42 -39.81
C ALA A 317 -3.82 8.28 -40.90
N LEU A 318 -3.29 9.41 -41.36
CA LEU A 318 -2.12 9.42 -42.23
C LEU A 318 -0.92 8.98 -41.40
N ARG A 319 -0.19 7.94 -41.83
CA ARG A 319 0.85 7.31 -41.00
C ARG A 319 2.18 7.27 -41.72
N ILE A 320 3.24 7.67 -41.01
CA ILE A 320 4.63 7.63 -41.47
C ILE A 320 5.39 6.55 -40.70
N PRO A 321 6.18 5.69 -41.36
CA PRO A 321 7.05 4.74 -40.66
C PRO A 321 8.02 5.47 -39.73
N ASN A 322 8.13 5.02 -38.48
CA ASN A 322 9.00 5.63 -37.47
C ASN A 322 10.48 5.61 -37.90
N ALA A 323 10.88 4.63 -38.72
CA ALA A 323 12.22 4.57 -39.33
C ALA A 323 12.57 5.84 -40.13
N ALA A 324 11.60 6.43 -40.83
CA ALA A 324 11.82 7.65 -41.62
C ALA A 324 12.07 8.89 -40.75
N LEU A 325 11.52 8.92 -39.54
CA LEU A 325 11.72 10.02 -38.57
C LEU A 325 13.10 9.96 -37.89
N ARG A 326 13.68 8.75 -37.80
CA ARG A 326 14.99 8.52 -37.20
C ARG A 326 16.13 8.64 -38.21
N PHE A 327 15.81 8.66 -39.51
CA PHE A 327 16.77 8.74 -40.58
C PHE A 327 17.55 10.07 -40.53
N ARG A 328 18.88 9.97 -40.39
CA ARG A 328 19.81 11.09 -40.47
C ARG A 328 20.72 10.88 -41.68
N PRO A 329 20.56 11.66 -42.76
CA PRO A 329 21.42 11.50 -43.92
C PRO A 329 22.85 11.94 -43.58
N THR A 330 23.83 11.16 -44.04
CA THR A 330 25.26 11.45 -43.86
C THR A 330 25.79 12.32 -45.00
N THR A 331 26.90 13.02 -44.80
CA THR A 331 27.55 13.81 -45.86
C THR A 331 27.92 12.95 -47.08
N ASP A 332 28.28 11.69 -46.83
CA ASP A 332 28.64 10.73 -47.88
C ASP A 332 27.43 10.32 -48.73
N LEU A 333 26.21 10.35 -48.17
CA LEU A 333 24.98 10.12 -48.91
C LEU A 333 24.66 11.26 -49.88
N PHE A 334 24.83 12.52 -49.45
CA PHE A 334 24.66 13.68 -50.33
C PHE A 334 25.72 13.71 -51.43
N ALA A 335 26.96 13.32 -51.12
CA ALA A 335 28.04 13.17 -52.11
C ALA A 335 27.74 12.06 -53.13
N ALA A 336 27.22 10.91 -52.68
CA ALA A 336 26.83 9.81 -53.56
C ALA A 336 25.62 10.14 -54.46
N LEU A 337 24.71 11.01 -53.99
CA LEU A 337 23.54 11.47 -54.73
C LEU A 337 23.79 12.74 -55.56
N ASN A 338 25.06 13.18 -55.72
CA ASN A 338 25.47 14.39 -56.44
C ASN A 338 24.70 15.66 -56.03
N GLN A 339 24.43 15.81 -54.72
CA GLN A 339 23.70 16.95 -54.18
C GLN A 339 24.58 17.88 -53.36
N PRO A 340 24.37 19.21 -53.43
CA PRO A 340 25.02 20.13 -52.51
C PRO A 340 24.56 19.80 -51.10
N VAL A 341 25.52 19.54 -50.21
CA VAL A 341 25.25 19.26 -48.79
C VAL A 341 24.54 20.49 -48.21
N PRO A 342 23.30 20.36 -47.71
CA PRO A 342 22.65 21.47 -47.03
C PRO A 342 23.52 21.95 -45.86
N PRO A 343 23.62 23.27 -45.60
CA PRO A 343 24.49 23.82 -44.57
C PRO A 343 24.21 23.24 -43.17
N GLU A 344 23.02 22.70 -42.94
CA GLU A 344 22.59 22.08 -41.69
C GLU A 344 23.16 20.67 -41.45
N VAL A 345 23.54 19.94 -42.51
CA VAL A 345 24.20 18.61 -42.42
C VAL A 345 25.72 18.78 -42.27
N GLN A 346 26.26 19.88 -42.81
CA GLN A 346 27.67 20.23 -42.78
C GLN A 346 28.17 20.62 -41.38
N GLY A 347 27.27 21.05 -40.48
CA GLY A 347 27.57 21.42 -39.10
C GLY A 347 27.78 20.25 -38.12
N GLY A 348 27.54 19.00 -38.54
CA GLY A 348 27.66 17.82 -37.67
C GLY A 348 29.08 17.26 -37.50
N GLY A 349 30.07 17.78 -38.24
CA GLY A 349 31.38 17.13 -38.36
C GLY A 349 32.57 18.08 -38.46
N ARG A 350 32.88 18.83 -37.39
CA ARG A 350 34.25 19.19 -36.90
C ARG A 350 34.26 20.49 -36.06
N GLY A 351 34.55 20.34 -34.76
CA GLY A 351 35.44 21.23 -34.02
C GLY A 351 34.91 22.59 -33.52
N GLY A 352 34.10 22.61 -32.46
CA GLY A 352 33.93 23.79 -31.61
C GLY A 352 35.01 23.88 -30.53
N ARG A 353 36.21 24.41 -30.86
CA ARG A 353 37.19 24.91 -29.88
C ARG A 353 37.19 26.44 -29.90
N GLY A 354 36.68 27.03 -28.81
CA GLY A 354 37.13 28.32 -28.25
C GLY A 354 36.44 29.60 -28.75
N ALA A 355 35.60 30.20 -27.89
CA ALA A 355 35.74 31.59 -27.41
C ALA A 355 34.41 32.14 -26.84
N PHE A 356 34.10 31.80 -25.59
CA PHE A 356 33.40 32.72 -24.68
C PHE A 356 34.17 32.70 -23.36
N GLY A 357 34.69 33.86 -22.97
CA GLY A 357 35.55 34.03 -21.80
C GLY A 357 34.79 34.07 -20.48
N ASN A 358 35.47 33.57 -19.43
CA ASN A 358 35.47 33.99 -18.01
C ASN A 358 34.13 34.46 -17.40
N ARG A 359 33.60 33.84 -16.34
CA ARG A 359 34.23 33.73 -15.00
C ARG A 359 33.48 32.74 -14.08
N ALA A 360 34.27 32.14 -13.17
CA ALA A 360 33.93 31.58 -11.86
C ALA A 360 33.22 30.22 -11.79
N GLY A 361 34.02 29.19 -11.45
CA GLY A 361 33.56 27.86 -11.04
C GLY A 361 34.74 26.88 -10.97
N GLY A 362 35.71 27.16 -10.10
CA GLY A 362 36.93 26.36 -9.96
C GLY A 362 36.66 24.98 -9.38
N ASN A 363 37.20 23.97 -10.06
CA ASN A 363 37.26 22.58 -9.63
C ASN A 363 38.50 22.38 -8.72
N ALA A 364 38.39 21.51 -7.72
CA ALA A 364 39.55 20.90 -7.08
C ALA A 364 39.21 19.47 -6.64
N THR A 365 39.68 18.52 -7.43
CA THR A 365 39.93 17.13 -7.04
C THR A 365 41.09 17.06 -6.05
N SER A 366 40.91 16.36 -4.93
CA SER A 366 41.84 15.34 -4.39
C SER A 366 41.48 14.92 -2.96
N ALA A 367 41.35 13.61 -2.74
CA ALA A 367 41.47 12.93 -1.45
C ALA A 367 42.19 11.61 -1.77
N GLN A 368 43.22 11.12 -1.08
CA GLN A 368 43.64 11.21 0.33
C GLN A 368 45.19 11.33 0.44
N PRO A 369 45.79 11.56 1.62
CA PRO A 369 46.16 10.45 2.53
C PRO A 369 46.08 10.72 4.07
N SER A 370 46.01 9.61 4.84
CA SER A 370 46.48 9.29 6.23
C SER A 370 47.39 10.29 6.98
N SER A 371 47.46 10.47 8.32
CA SER A 371 46.97 9.84 9.58
C SER A 371 47.24 10.84 10.75
N PRO A 372 47.40 10.43 12.03
CA PRO A 372 46.41 10.40 13.13
C PRO A 372 46.65 11.50 14.20
N VAL A 373 45.77 11.64 15.21
CA VAL A 373 45.99 12.16 16.59
C VAL A 373 44.61 12.19 17.29
N ALA A 374 44.33 11.26 18.19
CA ALA A 374 44.54 11.26 19.65
C ALA A 374 43.28 11.68 20.43
N VAL A 375 42.78 10.75 21.22
CA VAL A 375 41.67 10.90 22.17
C VAL A 375 42.26 11.14 23.56
N PRO A 376 41.72 12.09 24.34
CA PRO A 376 41.78 11.97 25.78
C PRO A 376 40.40 11.69 26.38
N GLN A 377 40.49 10.81 27.36
CA GLN A 377 39.51 10.27 28.27
C GLN A 377 39.28 11.21 29.46
N GLY A 378 38.07 11.18 30.02
CA GLY A 378 37.73 11.67 31.36
C GLY A 378 36.47 12.53 31.33
N SER A 379 35.59 12.55 32.33
CA SER A 379 35.35 11.75 33.53
C SER A 379 34.16 12.43 34.23
N SER A 380 33.26 11.64 34.82
CA SER A 380 32.46 11.96 36.03
C SER A 380 31.64 13.26 36.07
N GLY A 381 30.30 13.11 36.04
CA GLY A 381 29.34 14.13 36.46
C GLY A 381 28.08 13.47 37.01
N ALA A 382 27.96 13.46 38.33
CA ALA A 382 27.01 12.73 39.16
C ALA A 382 25.52 12.87 38.79
N GLN A 383 24.84 11.72 38.69
CA GLN A 383 23.42 11.63 39.02
C GLN A 383 23.31 11.36 40.53
N GLU A 384 23.04 12.41 41.29
CA GLU A 384 22.66 12.31 42.70
C GLU A 384 21.21 11.82 42.81
N ALA A 385 21.05 10.67 43.46
CA ALA A 385 19.80 10.26 44.06
C ALA A 385 19.47 11.18 45.25
N PRO A 386 18.20 11.56 45.49
CA PRO A 386 17.79 11.95 46.82
C PRO A 386 17.42 10.68 47.61
N ARG A 387 18.12 10.53 48.73
CA ARG A 387 17.84 9.55 49.77
C ARG A 387 16.43 9.73 50.33
N ALA A 388 15.85 8.60 50.68
CA ALA A 388 14.80 8.52 51.68
C ALA A 388 15.34 9.01 53.03
N ASP A 389 14.65 9.98 53.64
CA ASP A 389 14.61 10.14 55.08
C ASP A 389 13.30 10.82 55.50
N GLY A 390 12.78 10.37 56.65
CA GLY A 390 12.11 11.24 57.62
C GLY A 390 10.66 11.63 57.35
N GLY A 391 9.73 11.04 58.10
CA GLY A 391 8.32 11.41 58.08
C GLY A 391 8.03 12.84 58.56
N GLY A 392 6.94 13.42 58.05
CA GLY A 392 6.47 14.74 58.47
C GLY A 392 5.22 15.20 57.73
N ARG A 393 4.06 15.02 58.37
CA ARG A 393 2.78 15.73 58.23
C ARG A 393 2.38 16.23 56.82
N ARG A 394 1.34 15.60 56.25
CA ARG A 394 0.60 16.02 55.06
C ARG A 394 0.09 17.47 55.20
N GLY A 395 0.80 18.42 54.61
CA GLY A 395 0.34 19.79 54.37
C GLY A 395 -0.39 19.87 53.02
N PHE A 396 -1.52 20.56 53.01
CA PHE A 396 -2.33 20.84 51.82
C PHE A 396 -1.61 21.88 50.95
N ASP A 397 -1.20 21.50 49.74
CA ASP A 397 -0.39 22.34 48.85
C ASP A 397 -1.26 22.92 47.71
N PRO A 398 -1.64 24.22 47.74
CA PRO A 398 -2.66 24.79 46.83
C PRO A 398 -2.21 24.85 45.36
N ALA A 399 -0.90 24.99 45.12
CA ALA A 399 -0.35 25.17 43.77
C ALA A 399 -0.50 23.92 42.90
N ARG A 400 -0.20 22.73 43.46
CA ARG A 400 -0.38 21.44 42.75
C ARG A 400 -1.84 21.12 42.49
N MET A 401 -2.74 21.59 43.36
CA MET A 401 -4.18 21.40 43.19
C MET A 401 -4.72 22.20 42.00
N MET A 402 -4.20 23.41 41.79
CA MET A 402 -4.58 24.26 40.66
C MET A 402 -4.07 23.71 39.32
N GLU A 403 -2.89 23.10 39.30
CA GLU A 403 -2.34 22.43 38.12
C GLU A 403 -3.12 21.16 37.77
N ARG A 404 -3.55 20.40 38.79
CA ARG A 404 -4.45 19.26 38.60
C ARG A 404 -5.85 19.68 38.14
N PHE A 405 -6.36 20.82 38.59
CA PHE A 405 -7.66 21.34 38.17
C PHE A 405 -7.66 21.74 36.68
N LYS A 406 -6.58 22.38 36.20
CA LYS A 406 -6.43 22.77 34.78
C LYS A 406 -6.36 21.58 33.81
N SER A 407 -6.00 20.40 34.29
CA SER A 407 -5.88 19.17 33.49
C SER A 407 -7.13 18.28 33.52
N MET A 408 -8.15 18.63 34.30
CA MET A 408 -9.42 17.91 34.39
C MET A 408 -10.41 18.33 33.31
N SER A 409 -11.30 17.42 32.89
CA SER A 409 -12.40 17.72 31.96
C SER A 409 -13.45 18.67 32.60
N PRO A 410 -14.29 19.37 31.81
CA PRO A 410 -15.26 20.34 32.33
C PRO A 410 -16.25 19.76 33.35
N ASP A 411 -16.65 18.50 33.17
CA ASP A 411 -17.57 17.83 34.08
C ASP A 411 -16.88 17.39 35.38
N GLU A 412 -15.60 16.99 35.31
CA GLU A 412 -14.78 16.68 36.48
C GLU A 412 -14.44 17.94 37.28
N GLN A 413 -14.20 19.08 36.63
CA GLN A 413 -13.98 20.37 37.28
C GLN A 413 -15.21 20.81 38.09
N LYS A 414 -16.43 20.63 37.58
CA LYS A 414 -17.68 20.91 38.32
C LYS A 414 -17.83 20.03 39.56
N GLN A 415 -17.56 18.73 39.42
CA GLN A 415 -17.60 17.80 40.55
C GLN A 415 -16.53 18.13 41.60
N PHE A 416 -15.37 18.60 41.17
CA PHE A 416 -14.28 19.00 42.06
C PHE A 416 -14.64 20.23 42.89
N ILE A 417 -15.22 21.27 42.26
CA ILE A 417 -15.72 22.46 42.94
C ILE A 417 -16.84 22.09 43.93
N ALA A 418 -17.78 21.23 43.52
CA ALA A 418 -18.87 20.76 44.39
C ALA A 418 -18.34 20.07 45.66
N ARG A 419 -17.37 19.15 45.53
CA ARG A 419 -16.75 18.47 46.69
C ARG A 419 -15.92 19.39 47.57
N MET A 420 -15.41 20.51 47.06
CA MET A 420 -14.71 21.50 47.89
C MET A 420 -15.70 22.41 48.62
N LYS A 421 -16.81 22.76 47.98
CA LYS A 421 -17.90 23.53 48.58
C LYS A 421 -18.57 22.75 49.72
N GLU A 422 -18.80 21.45 49.53
CA GLU A 422 -19.30 20.56 50.60
C GLU A 422 -18.34 20.43 51.79
N ARG A 423 -17.03 20.63 51.56
CA ARG A 423 -16.01 20.64 52.62
C ARG A 423 -15.73 22.04 53.21
N GLY A 424 -16.53 23.04 52.84
CA GLY A 424 -16.44 24.41 53.40
C GLY A 424 -15.18 25.18 52.99
N GLN A 425 -14.54 24.84 51.87
CA GLN A 425 -13.34 25.52 51.38
C GLN A 425 -13.68 26.61 50.34
N ASP A 426 -12.87 27.68 50.30
CA ASP A 426 -13.02 28.79 49.36
C ASP A 426 -12.74 28.34 47.91
N THR A 427 -13.78 28.35 47.08
CA THR A 427 -13.76 27.86 45.69
C THR A 427 -13.71 28.98 44.64
N SER A 428 -13.68 30.24 45.08
CA SER A 428 -13.81 31.42 44.22
C SER A 428 -12.75 31.53 43.12
N ALA A 429 -11.51 31.08 43.37
CA ALA A 429 -10.44 31.05 42.37
C ALA A 429 -10.67 29.99 41.28
N PHE A 430 -11.24 28.83 41.65
CA PHE A 430 -11.53 27.73 40.74
C PHE A 430 -12.80 27.99 39.92
N GLU A 431 -13.82 28.60 40.54
CA GLU A 431 -15.02 29.06 39.85
C GLU A 431 -14.70 30.13 38.79
N LYS A 432 -13.79 31.07 39.08
CA LYS A 432 -13.32 32.06 38.10
C LYS A 432 -12.60 31.42 36.91
N LEU A 433 -11.77 30.40 37.14
CA LEU A 433 -11.11 29.66 36.05
C LEU A 433 -12.12 28.89 35.19
N ALA A 434 -13.05 28.17 35.82
CA ALA A 434 -14.10 27.44 35.11
C ALA A 434 -15.07 28.38 34.36
N ALA A 435 -15.29 29.60 34.89
CA ALA A 435 -16.06 30.66 34.23
C ALA A 435 -15.34 31.24 33.00
N GLN A 436 -14.01 31.31 33.02
CA GLN A 436 -13.20 31.83 31.92
C GLN A 436 -13.23 30.90 30.69
N ASP A 437 -13.19 29.57 30.91
CA ASP A 437 -13.35 28.57 29.85
C ASP A 437 -14.81 28.42 29.38
N SER A 438 -15.80 28.82 30.18
CA SER A 438 -17.20 28.81 29.76
C SER A 438 -17.65 30.11 29.07
N GLN A 439 -16.89 31.20 29.16
CA GLN A 439 -17.11 32.41 28.35
C GLN A 439 -16.53 32.31 26.92
N SER A 440 -15.57 31.42 26.66
CA SER A 440 -15.11 31.11 25.30
C SER A 440 -16.04 30.14 24.53
N SER A 441 -17.05 29.55 25.20
CA SER A 441 -18.03 28.62 24.59
C SER A 441 -19.43 29.21 24.34
N LYS A 442 -19.63 30.51 24.56
CA LYS A 442 -20.90 31.23 24.26
C LYS A 442 -20.89 32.01 22.94
N GLY A 443 -19.92 31.74 22.06
CA GLY A 443 -20.00 32.06 20.63
C GLY A 443 -20.47 30.83 19.88
N SER A 444 -21.60 30.96 19.18
CA SER A 444 -22.25 29.98 18.29
C SER A 444 -21.28 28.92 17.77
N GLN A 445 -21.42 27.67 18.24
CA GLN A 445 -20.60 26.56 17.76
C GLN A 445 -20.68 26.51 16.24
N PRO A 446 -19.59 26.80 15.52
CA PRO A 446 -19.54 26.51 14.11
C PRO A 446 -19.56 24.97 14.02
N SER A 447 -20.54 24.42 13.31
CA SER A 447 -20.68 22.98 13.03
C SER A 447 -19.31 22.30 12.81
N ALA A 448 -19.16 21.01 13.11
CA ALA A 448 -17.90 20.27 12.90
C ALA A 448 -17.30 20.49 11.49
N ALA A 449 -18.15 20.76 10.50
CA ALA A 449 -17.76 21.13 9.13
C ALA A 449 -16.97 22.47 9.05
N SER A 450 -17.33 23.47 9.85
CA SER A 450 -16.67 24.78 9.89
C SER A 450 -15.37 24.80 10.68
N ALA A 451 -15.23 23.97 11.72
CA ALA A 451 -13.96 23.80 12.43
C ALA A 451 -12.89 23.09 11.56
N LEU A 452 -13.31 22.11 10.74
CA LEU A 452 -12.46 21.49 9.72
C LEU A 452 -12.04 22.48 8.64
N ARG A 453 -12.95 23.35 8.20
CA ARG A 453 -12.69 24.40 7.19
C ARG A 453 -11.66 25.44 7.64
N GLN A 454 -11.59 25.71 8.94
CA GLN A 454 -10.65 26.67 9.51
C GLN A 454 -9.25 26.07 9.70
N LYS A 455 -9.16 24.76 9.95
CA LYS A 455 -7.89 24.04 10.11
C LYS A 455 -7.24 23.64 8.78
N TYR A 456 -8.04 23.43 7.73
CA TYR A 456 -7.58 22.97 6.41
C TYR A 456 -7.81 23.97 5.26
N GLY A 457 -8.31 25.17 5.55
CA GLY A 457 -8.73 26.13 4.53
C GLY A 457 -10.04 25.73 3.84
N ALA A 458 -10.80 26.72 3.36
CA ALA A 458 -11.92 26.43 2.48
C ALA A 458 -11.40 25.82 1.18
N PRO A 459 -12.08 24.80 0.60
CA PRO A 459 -11.74 24.34 -0.73
C PRO A 459 -11.79 25.53 -1.68
N ALA A 460 -10.68 25.76 -2.39
CA ALA A 460 -10.58 26.79 -3.40
C ALA A 460 -11.74 26.66 -4.39
N ASN A 461 -12.30 27.81 -4.75
CA ASN A 461 -13.43 28.00 -5.64
C ASN A 461 -13.52 26.96 -6.77
N GLY A 462 -14.70 26.35 -6.90
CA GLY A 462 -15.28 26.03 -8.21
C GLY A 462 -14.92 24.71 -8.88
N GLN A 463 -13.95 23.94 -8.42
CA GLN A 463 -13.69 22.57 -8.92
C GLN A 463 -13.06 21.69 -7.84
N THR A 464 -13.76 21.46 -6.72
CA THR A 464 -13.42 20.28 -5.89
C THR A 464 -13.90 19.05 -6.64
N ALA A 465 -13.00 18.39 -7.34
CA ALA A 465 -13.22 17.08 -7.93
C ALA A 465 -13.89 16.15 -6.90
N GLN A 466 -15.18 15.88 -7.07
CA GLN A 466 -15.95 15.00 -6.17
C GLN A 466 -15.58 13.52 -6.36
N THR A 467 -14.89 13.21 -7.46
CA THR A 467 -14.29 11.92 -7.79
C THR A 467 -12.83 12.13 -8.15
N ILE A 468 -11.96 11.18 -7.76
CA ILE A 468 -10.51 11.22 -8.06
C ILE A 468 -10.26 11.40 -9.57
N ASP A 469 -11.15 10.86 -10.40
CA ASP A 469 -11.10 10.98 -11.87
C ASP A 469 -11.19 12.42 -12.37
N ALA A 470 -11.88 13.30 -11.64
CA ALA A 470 -11.98 14.72 -11.98
C ALA A 470 -10.71 15.52 -11.59
N LEU A 471 -9.76 14.92 -10.88
CA LEU A 471 -8.44 15.53 -10.61
C LEU A 471 -7.47 15.38 -11.79
N PHE A 472 -7.76 14.48 -12.74
CA PHE A 472 -6.90 14.24 -13.88
C PHE A 472 -7.47 14.92 -15.14
N PRO A 473 -6.80 15.96 -15.68
CA PRO A 473 -7.25 16.59 -16.92
C PRO A 473 -7.28 15.58 -18.08
N PRO A 474 -8.12 15.81 -19.10
CA PRO A 474 -8.12 15.00 -20.32
C PRO A 474 -6.70 14.95 -20.89
N LEU A 475 -6.33 13.80 -21.46
CA LEU A 475 -4.98 13.60 -21.99
C LEU A 475 -4.67 14.70 -23.03
N PRO A 476 -3.55 15.42 -22.89
CA PRO A 476 -3.16 16.40 -23.89
C PRO A 476 -2.96 15.70 -25.23
N THR A 477 -3.37 16.35 -26.31
CA THR A 477 -3.04 15.89 -27.67
C THR A 477 -1.52 15.93 -27.81
N VAL A 478 -0.90 14.76 -27.92
CA VAL A 478 0.55 14.63 -28.07
C VAL A 478 0.93 15.13 -29.46
N GLU A 479 1.21 16.42 -29.58
CA GLU A 479 1.82 16.99 -30.78
C GLU A 479 3.33 17.05 -30.60
N SER A 480 4.05 16.27 -31.39
CA SER A 480 5.51 16.35 -31.46
C SER A 480 5.96 16.90 -32.82
N ARG A 481 7.16 17.44 -32.87
CA ARG A 481 7.77 17.90 -34.12
C ARG A 481 8.85 16.92 -34.55
N GLY A 482 8.73 16.43 -35.77
CA GLY A 482 9.72 15.57 -36.40
C GLY A 482 10.25 16.18 -37.68
N ARG A 483 11.27 15.55 -38.24
CA ARG A 483 11.76 15.83 -39.59
C ARG A 483 11.85 14.50 -40.33
N ALA A 484 11.35 14.47 -41.55
CA ALA A 484 11.57 13.36 -42.48
C ALA A 484 12.23 13.88 -43.76
N TRP A 485 12.76 12.95 -44.53
CA TRP A 485 13.32 13.22 -45.84
C TRP A 485 12.47 12.53 -46.89
N LEU A 486 11.97 13.31 -47.85
CA LEU A 486 11.30 12.78 -49.02
C LEU A 486 12.33 12.46 -50.09
N PHE A 487 12.10 11.37 -50.82
CA PHE A 487 12.88 11.04 -52.01
C PHE A 487 12.02 11.30 -53.24
N MET A 488 12.29 12.40 -53.93
CA MET A 488 11.59 12.78 -55.16
C MET A 488 12.63 13.21 -56.19
N ASP A 489 12.52 12.74 -57.42
CA ASP A 489 13.44 13.09 -58.53
C ASP A 489 14.93 12.84 -58.21
N HIS A 490 15.24 11.73 -57.52
CA HIS A 490 16.59 11.41 -57.01
C HIS A 490 17.15 12.41 -55.99
N GLN A 491 16.33 13.31 -55.45
CA GLN A 491 16.70 14.34 -54.47
C GLN A 491 16.13 14.10 -53.09
N LEU A 492 16.95 14.36 -52.06
CA LEU A 492 16.57 14.31 -50.66
C LEU A 492 16.05 15.68 -50.21
N LYS A 493 14.73 15.80 -50.03
CA LYS A 493 14.11 17.04 -49.56
C LYS A 493 13.74 16.94 -48.08
N PRO A 494 14.26 17.81 -47.19
CA PRO A 494 13.86 17.82 -45.80
C PRO A 494 12.46 18.43 -45.67
N VAL A 495 11.59 17.76 -44.92
CA VAL A 495 10.25 18.27 -44.56
C VAL A 495 10.10 18.23 -43.05
N ASN A 496 9.67 19.34 -42.48
CA ASN A 496 9.33 19.41 -41.05
C ASN A 496 7.90 18.92 -40.87
N LEU A 497 7.71 17.99 -39.94
CA LEU A 497 6.44 17.30 -39.73
C LEU A 497 5.92 17.59 -38.33
N ARG A 498 4.63 17.87 -38.25
CA ARG A 498 3.82 17.74 -37.03
C ARG A 498 3.33 16.30 -36.93
N LEU A 499 3.67 15.68 -35.82
CA LEU A 499 3.45 14.28 -35.54
C LEU A 499 2.50 14.13 -34.35
N GLY A 500 1.63 13.15 -34.41
CA GLY A 500 0.67 12.81 -33.37
C GLY A 500 1.05 11.53 -32.63
N VAL A 501 0.02 10.71 -32.39
CA VAL A 501 0.10 9.43 -31.69
C VAL A 501 1.01 8.44 -32.45
N THR A 502 1.73 7.56 -31.74
CA THR A 502 2.58 6.52 -32.35
C THR A 502 2.28 5.15 -31.76
N ASP A 503 2.29 4.12 -32.60
CA ASP A 503 2.19 2.71 -32.18
C ASP A 503 3.59 2.03 -32.07
N GLY A 504 4.66 2.83 -32.17
CA GLY A 504 6.06 2.40 -32.20
C GLY A 504 6.59 2.04 -33.60
N THR A 505 5.73 1.61 -34.51
CA THR A 505 6.07 1.25 -35.90
C THR A 505 5.78 2.40 -36.86
N TYR A 506 4.63 3.04 -36.68
CA TYR A 506 4.13 4.18 -37.40
C TYR A 506 3.79 5.32 -36.44
N THR A 507 3.86 6.54 -36.96
CA THR A 507 3.48 7.76 -36.26
C THR A 507 2.43 8.49 -37.08
N GLU A 508 1.41 9.02 -36.39
CA GLU A 508 0.38 9.86 -36.99
C GLU A 508 1.02 11.13 -37.57
N LEU A 509 0.70 11.44 -38.82
CA LEU A 509 1.07 12.68 -39.46
C LEU A 509 -0.12 13.63 -39.45
N ILE A 510 0.01 14.72 -38.70
CA ILE A 510 -0.99 15.80 -38.61
C ILE A 510 -0.76 16.84 -39.72
N SER A 511 0.42 16.85 -40.33
CA SER A 511 0.79 17.81 -41.37
C SER A 511 -0.01 17.56 -42.65
N THR A 512 -0.70 18.59 -43.14
CA THR A 512 -1.53 18.55 -44.35
C THR A 512 -0.73 18.64 -45.65
N GLU A 513 0.58 18.86 -45.56
CA GLU A 513 1.47 19.07 -46.72
C GLU A 513 1.84 17.77 -47.45
N LEU A 514 1.65 16.60 -46.84
CA LEU A 514 2.00 15.30 -47.42
C LEU A 514 0.76 14.48 -47.77
N GLN A 515 0.80 13.84 -48.93
CA GLN A 515 -0.29 12.99 -49.44
C GLN A 515 0.04 11.49 -49.26
N PRO A 516 -0.97 10.63 -49.15
CA PRO A 516 -0.77 9.18 -49.22
C PRO A 516 -0.04 8.80 -50.52
N GLY A 517 0.93 7.90 -50.43
CA GLY A 517 1.73 7.42 -51.56
C GLY A 517 3.05 8.17 -51.79
N MET A 518 3.31 9.30 -51.11
CA MET A 518 4.62 9.95 -51.18
C MET A 518 5.70 9.07 -50.52
N GLU A 519 6.86 8.98 -51.17
CA GLU A 519 7.97 8.15 -50.70
C GLU A 519 8.83 8.88 -49.66
N VAL A 520 8.86 8.33 -48.44
CA VAL A 520 9.74 8.80 -47.36
C VAL A 520 10.94 7.87 -47.25
N VAL A 521 12.12 8.45 -46.99
CA VAL A 521 13.36 7.68 -46.83
C VAL A 521 13.39 7.03 -45.46
N THR A 522 13.50 5.70 -45.43
CA THR A 522 13.61 4.92 -44.19
C THR A 522 15.03 4.44 -43.91
N GLY A 523 15.88 4.39 -44.93
CA GLY A 523 17.27 3.93 -44.77
C GLY A 523 18.06 4.03 -46.07
N VAL A 524 19.33 3.63 -46.00
CA VAL A 524 20.22 3.56 -47.16
C VAL A 524 21.07 2.31 -47.05
N THR A 525 21.18 1.57 -48.15
CA THR A 525 22.02 0.37 -48.29
C THR A 525 23.11 0.65 -49.32
N GLY A 526 24.31 0.10 -49.11
CA GLY A 526 25.44 0.26 -50.04
C GLY A 526 26.55 1.18 -49.54
N LEU A 527 26.30 2.08 -48.58
CA LEU A 527 27.39 2.78 -47.86
C LEU A 527 28.12 1.77 -46.98
N GLY A 528 29.37 1.44 -47.33
CA GLY A 528 30.19 0.44 -46.66
C GLY A 528 30.25 0.65 -45.14
N ALA A 529 30.00 -0.43 -44.39
CA ALA A 529 29.97 -0.48 -42.93
C ALA A 529 31.19 0.21 -42.27
N THR A 530 30.98 1.36 -41.64
CA THR A 530 31.85 1.81 -40.56
C THR A 530 31.48 1.04 -39.30
N ARG A 531 32.43 0.24 -38.84
CA ARG A 531 32.35 -0.54 -37.60
C ARG A 531 31.88 0.35 -36.45
N SER A 532 30.80 -0.06 -35.79
CA SER A 532 30.60 0.26 -34.39
C SER A 532 31.84 -0.20 -33.62
N THR A 533 32.53 0.71 -32.94
CA THR A 533 33.57 0.38 -31.97
C THR A 533 32.95 -0.40 -30.81
N GLY A 534 32.87 -1.72 -30.97
CA GLY A 534 32.71 -2.68 -29.89
C GLY A 534 34.01 -2.75 -29.08
N GLY A 535 33.85 -2.93 -27.78
CA GLY A 535 34.92 -2.91 -26.78
C GLY A 535 36.11 -3.80 -27.10
N GLN A 536 37.27 -3.27 -26.75
CA GLN A 536 38.59 -3.85 -26.85
C GLN A 536 38.70 -5.14 -26.02
N GLN A 537 38.53 -6.29 -26.66
CA GLN A 537 39.03 -7.58 -26.16
C GLN A 537 40.51 -7.69 -26.53
N GLY A 538 41.39 -7.60 -25.53
CA GLY A 538 42.82 -7.87 -25.70
C GLY A 538 43.06 -9.37 -25.90
N THR A 539 43.52 -9.75 -27.08
CA THR A 539 44.02 -11.10 -27.35
C THR A 539 45.53 -11.13 -27.08
N GLY A 540 45.93 -11.84 -26.03
CA GLY A 540 47.33 -12.10 -25.68
C GLY A 540 47.97 -13.15 -26.60
N ASN A 541 49.24 -12.94 -26.91
CA ASN A 541 50.09 -13.75 -27.79
C ASN A 541 50.34 -15.17 -27.22
N PRO A 542 50.32 -16.26 -28.01
CA PRO A 542 50.28 -17.63 -27.51
C PRO A 542 51.66 -18.33 -27.55
N LEU A 543 52.72 -17.74 -26.99
CA LEU A 543 54.04 -18.40 -26.92
C LEU A 543 54.97 -17.72 -25.90
N MET A 544 54.72 -17.89 -24.59
CA MET A 544 55.75 -17.77 -23.56
C MET A 544 55.47 -18.68 -22.35
N PRO A 545 56.50 -19.21 -21.66
CA PRO A 545 56.35 -20.26 -20.65
C PRO A 545 55.98 -19.71 -19.28
N GLN A 546 55.10 -20.44 -18.59
CA GLN A 546 54.59 -20.17 -17.26
C GLN A 546 55.67 -20.48 -16.21
N ARG A 547 56.08 -19.45 -15.43
CA ARG A 547 56.98 -19.62 -14.28
C ARG A 547 56.19 -19.42 -12.99
N GLY A 548 56.18 -20.46 -12.16
CA GLY A 548 55.33 -20.61 -10.97
C GLY A 548 55.59 -19.60 -9.85
N GLY A 549 54.52 -19.33 -9.10
CA GLY A 549 54.55 -18.64 -7.81
C GLY A 549 54.26 -19.61 -6.66
N PRO A 550 54.73 -19.32 -5.43
CA PRO A 550 54.81 -20.28 -4.32
C PRO A 550 53.52 -20.40 -3.50
N PRO A 551 53.39 -21.45 -2.68
CA PRO A 551 52.17 -21.76 -1.94
C PRO A 551 52.02 -20.91 -0.68
N GLY A 552 50.76 -20.72 -0.29
CA GLY A 552 50.36 -19.99 0.91
C GLY A 552 50.79 -20.67 2.22
N GLY A 553 50.81 -19.85 3.27
CA GLY A 553 50.96 -20.30 4.64
C GLY A 553 50.74 -19.16 5.63
N GLY A 554 50.01 -19.47 6.70
CA GLY A 554 50.12 -18.77 7.98
C GLY A 554 48.96 -17.83 8.33
N GLY A 555 48.00 -18.34 9.10
CA GLY A 555 46.96 -17.52 9.71
C GLY A 555 47.42 -16.75 10.95
N PHE A 556 46.55 -15.94 11.52
CA PHE A 556 46.63 -15.54 12.93
C PHE A 556 45.23 -15.37 13.54
N ARG A 557 45.19 -15.77 14.81
CA ARG A 557 44.08 -15.97 15.72
C ARG A 557 44.13 -14.86 16.77
N GLY A 558 42.96 -14.46 17.29
CA GLY A 558 42.79 -13.73 18.55
C GLY A 558 42.45 -12.25 18.34
N GLY A 559 41.44 -11.66 18.98
CA GLY A 559 40.56 -12.13 20.05
C GLY A 559 40.32 -10.97 21.02
N ARG A 560 39.05 -10.64 21.27
CA ARG A 560 38.44 -10.38 22.58
C ARG A 560 36.93 -10.27 22.43
#